data_AF-A0ABD7N844-F1
#
_entry.id   AF-A0ABD7N844-F1
#
_cell.length_a   1.000
_cell.length_b   1.000
_cell.length_c   1.000
_cell.angle_alpha   90.00
_cell.angle_beta   90.00
_cell.angle_gamma   90.00
#
_symmetry.space_group_name_H-M   'P 1'
#
loop_
_entity.id
_entity.type
_entity.pdbx_description
1 polymer ?
#
loop_
_entity_poly.entity_id
_entity_poly.type
_entity_poly.pdbx_seq_one_letter_code
_entity_poly.pdbx_strand_id
1 'polypeptide(L)' 'MIYLDVVPITKYCEEMGETLDAVNKRLQRGVWQEGVHVLKVDGSKERWIDLKEIANWARQNKDHYLSREG' A
#
# COMPACT_ATOMS: atom_id res chain seq x y z
N MET A 1 22.59 3.42 0.82
CA MET A 1 21.23 3.67 0.33
C MET A 1 20.29 3.35 1.47
N ILE A 2 19.59 4.35 2.01
CA ILE A 2 18.70 4.15 3.16
C ILE A 2 17.44 3.45 2.62
N TYR A 3 17.28 2.17 2.93
CA TYR A 3 16.01 1.48 2.74
C TYR A 3 15.08 1.97 3.85
N LEU A 4 14.10 2.78 3.46
CA LEU A 4 13.00 3.12 4.34
C LEU A 4 11.92 2.06 4.15
N ASP A 5 11.54 1.39 5.22
CA ASP A 5 10.45 0.40 5.19
C ASP A 5 9.08 1.07 5.15
N VAL A 6 9.01 2.33 5.60
CA VAL A 6 7.78 3.13 5.63
C VAL A 6 8.03 4.49 5.00
N VAL A 7 7.07 4.98 4.22
CA VAL A 7 7.15 6.29 3.56
C VAL A 7 5.83 7.05 3.65
N PRO A 8 5.82 8.40 3.62
CA PRO A 8 4.58 9.16 3.54
C PRO A 8 3.74 8.79 2.32
N ILE A 9 2.42 8.76 2.44
CA ILE A 9 1.50 8.33 1.37
C ILE A 9 1.63 9.21 0.13
N THR A 10 1.87 10.52 0.30
CA THR A 10 2.12 11.42 -0.83
C THR A 10 3.35 11.00 -1.63
N LYS A 11 4.45 10.67 -0.93
CA LYS A 11 5.69 10.22 -1.55
C LYS A 11 5.53 8.87 -2.24
N TYR A 12 4.82 7.93 -1.60
CA TYR A 12 4.48 6.65 -2.23
C TYR A 12 3.71 6.84 -3.54
N CYS A 13 2.69 7.70 -3.54
CA CYS A 13 1.88 7.97 -4.73
C CYS A 13 2.73 8.55 -5.87
N GLU A 14 3.60 9.52 -5.55
CA GLU A 14 4.50 10.13 -6.53
C GLU A 14 5.44 9.11 -7.17
N GLU A 15 6.14 8.31 -6.36
CA GLU A 15 7.16 7.37 -6.84
C GLU A 15 6.56 6.17 -7.59
N MET A 16 5.36 5.72 -7.20
CA MET A 16 4.73 4.52 -7.76
C MET A 16 3.72 4.83 -8.87
N GLY A 17 3.48 6.11 -9.20
CA GLY A 17 2.43 6.50 -10.15
C GLY A 17 1.02 6.16 -9.67
N GLU A 18 0.82 6.10 -8.35
CA GLU A 18 -0.45 5.81 -7.70
C GLU A 18 -1.18 7.11 -7.33
N THR A 19 -2.47 7.02 -7.04
CA THR A 19 -3.25 8.16 -6.54
C THR A 19 -3.74 7.92 -5.12
N LEU A 20 -3.94 9.00 -4.35
CA LEU A 20 -4.57 8.92 -3.03
C LEU A 20 -5.94 8.22 -3.06
N ASP A 21 -6.72 8.47 -4.11
CA ASP A 21 -8.01 7.81 -4.34
C ASP A 21 -7.85 6.30 -4.54
N ALA A 22 -6.85 5.85 -5.33
CA ALA A 22 -6.58 4.44 -5.53
C ALA A 22 -6.19 3.74 -4.21
N VAL A 23 -5.35 4.36 -3.38
CA VAL A 23 -5.01 3.84 -2.04
C VAL A 23 -6.26 3.78 -1.14
N ASN A 24 -7.07 4.84 -1.13
CA ASN A 24 -8.32 4.86 -0.36
C ASN A 24 -9.31 3.78 -0.81
N LYS A 25 -9.44 3.54 -2.12
CA LYS A 25 -10.27 2.46 -2.66
C LYS A 25 -9.79 1.09 -2.22
N ARG A 26 -8.48 0.86 -2.15
CA ARG A 26 -7.92 -0.40 -1.62
C ARG A 26 -8.25 -0.59 -0.14
N LEU A 27 -8.17 0.47 0.66
CA LEU A 27 -8.61 0.44 2.07
C LEU A 27 -10.10 0.17 2.22
N GLN A 28 -10.94 0.89 1.46
CA GLN A 28 -12.40 0.73 1.49
C GLN A 28 -12.83 -0.68 1.08
N ARG A 29 -12.13 -1.29 0.12
CA ARG A 29 -12.39 -2.67 -0.33
C ARG A 29 -11.79 -3.73 0.61
N GLY A 30 -11.04 -3.34 1.64
CA GLY A 30 -10.34 -4.25 2.54
C GLY A 30 -9.15 -4.98 1.91
N VAL A 31 -8.75 -4.60 0.69
CA VAL A 31 -7.55 -5.14 0.01
C VAL A 31 -6.29 -4.71 0.76
N TRP A 32 -6.26 -3.44 1.16
CA TRP A 32 -5.27 -2.91 2.10
C TRP A 32 -5.96 -2.61 3.43
N GLN A 33 -5.19 -2.58 4.50
CA GLN A 33 -5.71 -2.41 5.86
C GLN A 33 -4.92 -1.35 6.63
N GLU A 34 -5.63 -0.54 7.40
CA GLU A 34 -5.01 0.39 8.35
C GLU A 34 -4.29 -0.40 9.46
N GLY A 35 -3.10 0.03 9.86
CA GLY A 35 -2.24 -0.68 10.81
C GLY A 35 -1.43 -1.83 10.20
N VAL A 36 -1.63 -2.15 8.92
CA VAL A 36 -0.83 -3.17 8.19
C VAL A 36 -0.15 -2.54 6.99
N HIS A 37 -0.93 -2.10 6.00
CA HIS A 37 -0.42 -1.53 4.74
C HIS A 37 -0.30 -0.01 4.85
N VAL A 38 -1.21 0.61 5.61
CA VAL A 38 -1.29 2.05 5.79
C VAL A 38 -1.25 2.37 7.28
N LEU A 39 -0.27 3.16 7.71
CA LEU A 39 -0.01 3.47 9.11
C LEU A 39 -0.42 4.90 9.45
N LYS A 40 -1.07 5.08 10.60
CA LYS A 40 -1.20 6.39 11.24
C LYS A 40 0.00 6.57 12.16
N VAL A 41 0.83 7.56 11.87
CA VAL A 41 2.04 7.85 12.64
C VAL A 41 1.80 9.11 13.46
N ASP A 42 1.96 9.02 14.77
CA ASP A 42 1.77 10.15 15.68
C ASP A 42 2.67 11.33 15.30
N GLY A 43 2.08 12.53 15.30
CA GLY A 43 2.78 13.75 14.88
C GLY A 43 2.92 13.94 13.37
N SER A 44 2.52 12.97 12.55
CA SER A 44 2.46 13.15 11.10
C SER A 44 1.12 13.72 10.65
N LYS A 45 1.16 14.58 9.63
CA LYS A 45 -0.04 15.17 9.01
C LYS A 45 -0.70 14.25 7.99
N GLU A 46 -0.04 13.16 7.63
CA GLU A 46 -0.51 12.20 6.64
C GLU A 46 -0.30 10.77 7.11
N ARG A 47 -0.96 9.83 6.43
CA ARG A 47 -0.73 8.40 6.63
C ARG A 47 0.55 7.97 5.93
N TRP A 48 1.15 6.91 6.41
CA TRP A 48 2.36 6.32 5.85
C TRP A 48 2.02 4.98 5.21
N ILE A 49 2.82 4.56 4.25
CA ILE A 49 2.70 3.27 3.55
C ILE A 49 3.84 2.38 4.02
N ASP A 50 3.50 1.19 4.48
CA ASP A 50 4.46 0.13 4.76
C ASP A 50 4.81 -0.61 3.47
N LEU A 51 6.00 -0.32 2.93
CA LEU A 51 6.45 -0.85 1.65
C LEU A 51 6.67 -2.36 1.70
N LYS A 52 7.01 -2.91 2.87
CA LYS A 52 7.21 -4.35 3.05
C LYS A 52 5.87 -5.07 2.92
N GLU A 53 4.83 -4.57 3.57
CA GLU A 53 3.49 -5.17 3.47
C GLU A 53 2.86 -4.98 2.09
N ILE A 54 3.11 -3.84 1.41
CA ILE A 54 2.72 -3.70 -0.01
C ILE A 54 3.43 -4.75 -0.87
N ALA A 55 4.73 -4.97 -0.66
CA ALA A 55 5.49 -5.96 -1.42
C ALA A 55 5.00 -7.39 -1.13
N ASN A 56 4.65 -7.71 0.12
CA ASN A 56 4.06 -9.00 0.50
C ASN A 56 2.73 -9.21 -0.24
N TRP A 57 1.83 -8.22 -0.18
CA TRP A 57 0.56 -8.26 -0.90
C TRP A 57 0.76 -8.44 -2.41
N ALA A 58 1.64 -7.67 -3.03
CA ALA A 58 1.89 -7.74 -4.46
C ALA A 58 2.41 -9.11 -4.91
N ARG A 59 3.19 -9.79 -4.07
CA ARG A 59 3.69 -11.15 -4.35
C ARG A 59 2.62 -12.22 -4.17
N GLN A 60 1.74 -12.08 -3.18
CA GLN A 60 0.65 -13.01 -2.92
C GLN A 60 -0.48 -12.88 -3.95
N ASN A 61 -0.67 -11.70 -4.53
CA ASN A 61 -1.76 -11.43 -5.48
C ASN A 61 -1.51 -11.98 -6.91
N LYS A 62 -0.49 -12.83 -7.11
CA LYS A 62 -0.25 -13.50 -8.40
C LYS A 62 -1.25 -14.62 -8.69
N ASP A 63 -1.89 -15.20 -7.68
CA ASP A 63 -2.75 -16.39 -7.88
C ASP A 63 -4.19 -16.05 -8.29
N HIS A 64 -4.66 -14.82 -8.07
CA HIS A 64 -6.07 -14.47 -8.26
C HIS A 64 -6.46 -14.13 -9.71
N TYR A 65 -5.47 -13.84 -10.57
CA TYR A 65 -5.70 -13.58 -12.01
C TYR A 65 -5.58 -14.85 -12.86
N LEU A 66 -4.79 -15.84 -12.46
CA LEU A 66 -4.65 -17.11 -13.18
C LEU A 66 -5.82 -18.08 -12.94
N SER A 67 -6.60 -17.88 -11.86
CA SER A 67 -7.71 -18.75 -11.48
C SER A 67 -9.08 -18.30 -12.02
N ARG A 68 -9.13 -17.22 -12.82
CA ARG A 68 -10.36 -16.76 -13.51
C ARG A 68 -10.41 -17.13 -15.00
N GLU A 69 -9.40 -17.84 -15.51
CA GLU A 69 -9.38 -18.42 -16.86
C GLU A 69 -9.59 -19.94 -16.87
N GLY A 70 -10.20 -20.49 -15.82
CA GLY A 70 -10.60 -21.90 -15.70
C GLY A 70 -12.09 -22.12 -15.90
#